data_AF-A0A8I1QD62-F1
#
_entry.id   AF-A0A8I1QD62-F1
#
_cell.length_a   1.000
_cell.length_b   1.000
_cell.length_c   1.000
_cell.angle_alpha   90.00
_cell.angle_beta   90.00
_cell.angle_gamma   90.00
#
_symmetry.space_group_name_H-M   'P 1'
#
loop_
_entity.id
_entity.type
_entity.pdbx_description
1 polymer ?
#
loop_
_entity_poly.entity_id
_entity_poly.type
_entity_poly.pdbx_seq_one_letter_code
_entity_poly.pdbx_strand_id
1 'polypeptide(L)'
;MHKTVIWVHDKALNKEHKALHNLDKQSLAIFIWDDEYFRNRSYSLRRLAFIYETLCQMPLVPAKGNIFAQIESLAPAKIKTFFTANRQIKQMIDKLSSSYEVEIIKPQPFVILAEDKQYKRFFSYWNQAQKTAFLNNGGLDV
;
A
#
# COMPACT_ATOMS: atom_id res chain seq x y z
N MET A 1 -18.51 -14.84 -0.92
CA MET A 1 -17.06 -15.16 -0.97
C MET A 1 -16.37 -14.17 -1.87
N HIS A 2 -15.40 -13.41 -1.37
CA HIS A 2 -14.60 -12.49 -2.19
C HIS A 2 -13.42 -13.26 -2.77
N LYS A 3 -13.31 -13.32 -4.10
CA LYS A 3 -12.18 -13.99 -4.75
C LYS A 3 -10.89 -13.21 -4.56
N THR A 4 -10.99 -11.88 -4.55
CA THR A 4 -9.83 -10.99 -4.41
C THR A 4 -10.01 -10.10 -3.19
N VAL A 5 -9.03 -10.09 -2.29
CA VAL A 5 -8.97 -9.14 -1.18
C VAL A 5 -7.86 -8.14 -1.47
N ILE A 6 -8.20 -6.85 -1.51
CA ILE A 6 -7.24 -5.76 -1.62
C ILE A 6 -6.95 -5.28 -0.20
N TRP A 7 -5.85 -5.76 0.36
CA TRP A 7 -5.42 -5.38 1.71
C TRP A 7 -4.65 -4.05 1.67
N VAL A 8 -5.26 -3.01 2.23
CA VAL A 8 -4.68 -1.68 2.40
C VAL A 8 -4.03 -1.60 3.78
N HIS A 9 -2.74 -1.27 3.83
CA HIS A 9 -1.98 -1.08 5.07
C HIS A 9 -1.70 0.40 5.34
N ASP A 10 -1.23 0.75 6.55
CA ASP A 10 -1.02 2.13 6.99
C ASP A 10 0.04 2.93 6.19
N LYS A 11 0.84 2.27 5.34
CA LYS A 11 1.77 2.91 4.38
C LYS A 11 1.19 3.13 2.99
N ALA A 12 -0.07 2.82 2.76
CA ALA A 12 -0.77 2.95 1.48
C ALA A 12 -2.08 3.76 1.63
N LEU A 13 -2.06 4.73 2.56
CA LEU A 13 -3.19 5.62 2.78
C LEU A 13 -3.23 6.66 1.66
N ASN A 14 -4.01 6.37 0.63
CA ASN A 14 -4.30 7.28 -0.47
C ASN A 14 -5.66 6.93 -1.09
N LYS A 15 -6.63 7.84 -0.94
CA LYS A 15 -7.99 7.70 -1.48
C LYS A 15 -8.03 7.71 -3.02
N GLU A 16 -7.00 8.23 -3.68
CA GLU A 16 -6.89 8.31 -5.14
C GLU A 16 -6.27 7.05 -5.76
N HIS A 17 -6.02 5.99 -4.98
CA HIS A 17 -5.57 4.72 -5.53
C HIS A 17 -6.61 4.18 -6.51
N LYS A 18 -6.27 4.17 -7.82
CA LYS A 18 -7.12 3.59 -8.88
C LYS A 18 -7.59 2.18 -8.57
N ALA A 19 -6.79 1.38 -7.85
CA ALA A 19 -7.13 0.03 -7.43
C ALA A 19 -8.30 -0.05 -6.42
N LEU A 20 -8.69 1.07 -5.80
CA LEU A 20 -9.84 1.16 -4.89
C LEU A 20 -11.10 1.71 -5.59
N HIS A 21 -10.95 2.20 -6.83
CA HIS A 21 -12.05 2.70 -7.65
C HIS A 21 -12.46 1.62 -8.65
N ASN A 22 -13.76 1.36 -8.79
CA ASN A 22 -14.32 0.32 -9.68
C ASN A 22 -13.96 -1.12 -9.28
N LEU A 23 -14.09 -1.46 -8.01
CA LEU A 23 -13.93 -2.84 -7.54
C LEU A 23 -14.96 -3.76 -8.19
N ASP A 24 -14.51 -4.88 -8.76
CA ASP A 24 -15.40 -5.94 -9.21
C ASP A 24 -16.26 -6.47 -8.04
N LYS A 25 -17.46 -7.00 -8.33
CA LYS A 25 -18.38 -7.55 -7.31
C LYS A 25 -17.76 -8.66 -6.44
N GLN A 26 -16.68 -9.30 -6.91
CA GLN A 26 -15.96 -10.37 -6.21
C GLN A 26 -14.72 -9.87 -5.47
N SER A 27 -14.47 -8.56 -5.48
CA SER A 27 -13.32 -7.91 -4.82
C SER A 27 -13.76 -7.20 -3.54
N LEU A 28 -12.89 -7.22 -2.53
CA LEU A 28 -13.08 -6.48 -1.27
C LEU A 28 -11.82 -5.69 -0.96
N ALA A 29 -11.91 -4.36 -0.93
CA ALA A 29 -10.87 -3.53 -0.35
C ALA A 29 -11.07 -3.43 1.16
N ILE A 30 -10.05 -3.77 1.92
CA ILE A 30 -10.11 -3.84 3.38
C ILE A 30 -8.90 -3.18 4.03
N PHE A 31 -9.16 -2.42 5.10
CA PHE A 31 -8.14 -2.00 6.05
C PHE A 31 -8.40 -2.71 7.38
N ILE A 32 -7.38 -3.37 7.93
CA ILE A 32 -7.50 -4.08 9.21
C ILE A 32 -6.80 -3.28 10.30
N TRP A 33 -7.60 -2.78 11.23
CA TRP A 33 -7.15 -2.10 12.44
C TRP A 33 -6.73 -3.12 13.48
N ASP A 34 -5.42 -3.35 13.56
CA ASP A 34 -4.79 -4.26 14.51
C ASP A 34 -4.11 -3.47 15.63
N ASP A 35 -4.74 -3.47 16.80
CA ASP A 35 -4.25 -2.73 17.97
C ASP A 35 -2.86 -3.23 18.42
N GLU A 36 -2.55 -4.52 18.26
CA GLU A 36 -1.25 -5.08 18.62
C GLU A 36 -0.16 -4.62 17.64
N TYR A 37 -0.46 -4.66 16.34
CA TYR A 37 0.43 -4.10 15.32
C TYR A 37 0.78 -2.63 15.62
N PHE A 38 -0.22 -1.80 15.94
CA PHE A 38 0.02 -0.39 16.22
C PHE A 38 0.77 -0.15 17.53
N ARG A 39 0.51 -0.94 18.58
CA ARG A 39 1.27 -0.90 19.84
C ARG A 39 2.74 -1.26 19.61
N ASN A 40 3.01 -2.36 18.90
CA ASN A 40 4.38 -2.81 18.60
C ASN A 40 5.16 -1.78 17.77
N ARG A 41 4.44 -0.96 17.01
CA ARG A 41 4.99 0.16 16.22
C ARG A 41 5.16 1.46 17.01
N SER A 42 4.72 1.50 18.27
CA SER A 42 4.71 2.69 19.12
C SER A 42 4.00 3.88 18.45
N TYR A 43 2.85 3.64 17.81
CA TYR A 43 2.09 4.73 17.19
C TYR A 43 1.44 5.60 18.27
N SER A 44 1.67 6.92 18.16
CA SER A 44 1.04 7.89 19.03
C SER A 44 -0.46 8.03 18.70
N LEU A 45 -1.23 8.52 19.68
CA LEU A 45 -2.66 8.81 19.48
C LEU A 45 -2.90 9.75 18.29
N ARG A 46 -2.06 10.79 18.11
CA ARG A 46 -2.15 11.71 16.97
C ARG A 46 -2.01 10.99 15.64
N ARG A 47 -1.09 10.03 15.55
CA ARG A 47 -0.91 9.23 14.34
C ARG A 47 -2.08 8.30 14.09
N LEU A 48 -2.62 7.68 15.13
CA LEU A 48 -3.80 6.82 15.02
C LEU A 48 -5.03 7.60 14.57
N ALA A 49 -5.27 8.79 15.14
CA ALA A 49 -6.34 9.69 14.73
C ALA A 49 -6.22 10.06 13.24
N PHE A 50 -5.01 10.45 12.79
CA PHE A 50 -4.76 10.73 11.37
C PHE A 50 -5.09 9.54 10.46
N ILE A 51 -4.67 8.32 10.85
CA ILE A 51 -4.98 7.10 10.08
C ILE A 51 -6.50 6.91 10.02
N TYR A 52 -7.19 6.98 11.16
CA TYR A 52 -8.63 6.80 11.22
C TYR A 52 -9.40 7.81 10.36
N GLU A 53 -9.08 9.10 10.49
CA GLU A 53 -9.70 10.17 9.69
C GLU A 53 -9.47 9.96 8.19
N THR A 54 -8.28 9.48 7.81
CA THR A 54 -7.98 9.14 6.42
C THR A 54 -8.85 7.98 5.93
N LEU A 55 -9.00 6.92 6.75
CA LEU A 55 -9.81 5.75 6.41
C LEU A 55 -11.29 6.11 6.21
N CYS A 56 -11.83 7.06 6.97
CA CYS A 56 -13.20 7.54 6.81
C CYS A 56 -13.47 8.15 5.41
N GLN A 57 -12.42 8.56 4.69
CA GLN A 57 -12.52 9.14 3.34
C GLN A 57 -12.17 8.15 2.23
N MET A 58 -11.74 6.93 2.57
CA MET A 58 -11.28 5.93 1.59
C MET A 58 -12.42 4.98 1.17
N PRO A 59 -12.50 4.58 -0.11
CA PRO A 59 -13.50 3.61 -0.58
C PRO A 59 -13.08 2.17 -0.23
N LEU A 60 -13.07 1.84 1.06
CA LEU A 60 -12.72 0.52 1.59
C LEU A 60 -13.54 0.17 2.82
N VAL A 61 -13.50 -1.10 3.24
CA VAL A 61 -14.14 -1.58 4.46
C VAL A 61 -13.12 -1.61 5.60
N PRO A 62 -13.33 -0.87 6.71
CA PRO A 62 -12.53 -1.05 7.91
C PRO A 62 -12.98 -2.31 8.66
N ALA A 63 -12.01 -3.11 9.11
CA ALA A 63 -12.22 -4.22 10.04
C ALA A 63 -11.30 -4.05 11.25
N LYS A 64 -11.67 -4.63 12.39
CA LYS A 64 -10.85 -4.60 13.60
C LYS A 64 -10.38 -6.01 13.96
N GLY A 65 -9.12 -6.17 14.35
CA GLY A 65 -8.57 -7.43 14.86
C GLY A 65 -7.21 -7.77 14.27
N ASN A 66 -6.78 -9.01 14.49
CA ASN A 66 -5.50 -9.49 13.96
C ASN A 66 -5.52 -9.58 12.44
N ILE A 67 -4.47 -9.06 11.80
CA ILE A 67 -4.39 -8.97 10.33
C ILE A 67 -4.50 -10.34 9.65
N PHE A 68 -3.77 -11.34 10.14
CA PHE A 68 -3.77 -12.68 9.55
C PHE A 68 -5.12 -13.38 9.75
N ALA A 69 -5.67 -13.34 10.97
CA ALA A 69 -6.96 -13.96 11.27
C ALA A 69 -8.11 -13.37 10.43
N GLN A 70 -8.11 -12.05 10.22
CA GLN A 70 -9.11 -11.39 9.39
C GLN A 70 -8.98 -11.83 7.92
N ILE A 71 -7.76 -11.88 7.37
CA ILE A 71 -7.53 -12.35 6.00
C ILE A 71 -7.92 -13.83 5.85
N GLU A 72 -7.54 -14.68 6.81
CA GLU A 72 -7.89 -16.10 6.82
C GLU A 72 -9.41 -16.31 6.84
N SER A 73 -10.14 -15.54 7.64
CA SER A 73 -11.60 -15.62 7.73
C SER A 73 -12.32 -15.26 6.41
N LEU A 74 -11.70 -14.41 5.59
CA LEU A 74 -12.21 -14.05 4.27
C LEU A 74 -11.95 -15.14 3.22
N ALA A 75 -11.00 -16.03 3.48
CA ALA A 75 -10.55 -17.10 2.59
C ALA A 75 -10.40 -16.66 1.12
N PRO A 76 -9.61 -15.60 0.84
CA PRO A 76 -9.45 -15.09 -0.52
C PRO A 76 -8.72 -16.11 -1.40
N ALA A 77 -9.07 -16.14 -2.68
CA ALA A 77 -8.26 -16.85 -3.67
C ALA A 77 -6.97 -16.08 -3.99
N LYS A 78 -7.06 -14.74 -3.96
CA LYS A 78 -5.95 -13.83 -4.27
C LYS A 78 -5.95 -12.61 -3.35
N ILE A 79 -4.76 -12.17 -2.96
CA ILE A 79 -4.54 -10.93 -2.22
C ILE A 79 -3.85 -9.93 -3.15
N LYS A 80 -4.38 -8.71 -3.22
CA LYS A 80 -3.65 -7.56 -3.77
C LYS A 80 -3.26 -6.66 -2.61
N THR A 81 -2.06 -6.10 -2.65
CA THR A 81 -1.64 -5.09 -1.65
C THR A 81 -0.65 -4.12 -2.28
N PHE A 82 -0.26 -3.08 -1.56
CA PHE A 82 0.50 -1.97 -2.10
C PHE A 82 2.00 -2.13 -1.82
N PHE A 83 2.82 -1.65 -2.74
CA PHE A 83 4.25 -1.62 -2.52
C PHE A 83 4.60 -0.74 -1.32
N THR A 84 5.52 -1.21 -0.50
CA THR A 84 6.10 -0.42 0.59
C THR A 84 7.57 -0.76 0.80
N ALA A 85 8.37 0.23 1.20
CA ALA A 85 9.74 -0.01 1.68
C ALA A 85 9.78 -0.57 3.12
N ASN A 86 8.64 -0.60 3.82
CA ASN A 86 8.61 -0.97 5.22
C ASN A 86 8.86 -2.47 5.45
N ARG A 87 9.94 -2.80 6.17
CA ARG A 87 10.37 -4.18 6.42
C ARG A 87 9.32 -5.05 7.10
N GLN A 88 8.63 -4.55 8.13
CA GLN A 88 7.66 -5.34 8.88
C GLN A 88 6.45 -5.70 8.01
N ILE A 89 5.94 -4.75 7.23
CA ILE A 89 4.84 -5.02 6.28
C ILE A 89 5.31 -5.99 5.19
N LYS A 90 6.54 -5.84 4.66
CA LYS A 90 7.11 -6.81 3.72
C LYS A 90 7.12 -8.23 4.30
N GLN A 91 7.57 -8.40 5.54
CA GLN A 91 7.54 -9.71 6.21
C GLN A 91 6.13 -10.29 6.33
N MET A 92 5.12 -9.44 6.55
CA MET A 92 3.72 -9.88 6.57
C MET A 92 3.24 -10.31 5.18
N ILE A 93 3.60 -9.55 4.14
CA ILE A 93 3.33 -9.90 2.74
C ILE A 93 3.98 -11.25 2.40
N ASP A 94 5.26 -11.44 2.77
CA ASP A 94 5.99 -12.69 2.53
C ASP A 94 5.30 -13.87 3.23
N LYS A 95 4.86 -13.68 4.49
CA LYS A 95 4.11 -14.71 5.22
C LYS A 95 2.78 -15.05 4.54
N LEU A 96 2.02 -14.05 4.08
CA LEU A 96 0.78 -14.27 3.34
C LEU A 96 1.02 -14.99 2.01
N SER A 97 2.13 -14.68 1.32
CA SER A 97 2.47 -15.32 0.05
C SER A 97 2.78 -16.82 0.16
N SER A 98 2.99 -17.33 1.37
CA SER A 98 3.14 -18.78 1.61
C SER A 98 1.82 -19.55 1.50
N SER A 99 0.68 -18.87 1.56
CA SER A 99 -0.65 -19.50 1.56
C SER A 99 -1.61 -18.93 0.51
N TYR A 100 -1.32 -17.75 -0.03
CA TYR A 100 -2.17 -17.05 -0.99
C TYR A 100 -1.37 -16.56 -2.20
N GLU A 101 -2.02 -16.45 -3.36
CA GLU A 101 -1.47 -15.67 -4.47
C GLU A 101 -1.46 -14.18 -4.07
N VAL A 102 -0.28 -13.56 -3.99
CA VAL A 102 -0.13 -12.14 -3.62
C VAL A 102 0.38 -11.30 -4.79
N GLU A 103 -0.37 -10.27 -5.16
CA GLU A 103 0.00 -9.28 -6.18
C GLU A 103 0.32 -7.92 -5.53
N ILE A 104 1.46 -7.33 -5.91
CA ILE A 104 1.90 -6.03 -5.40
C ILE A 104 1.57 -4.92 -6.40
N ILE A 105 0.70 -4.00 -5.98
CA ILE A 105 0.34 -2.77 -6.68
C ILE A 105 1.47 -1.75 -6.46
N LYS A 106 2.25 -1.49 -7.51
CA LYS A 106 3.29 -0.46 -7.48
C LYS A 106 2.66 0.92 -7.68
N PRO A 107 3.06 1.94 -6.90
CA PRO A 107 2.64 3.31 -7.14
C PRO A 107 3.21 3.81 -8.47
N GLN A 108 2.53 4.78 -9.08
CA GLN A 108 3.09 5.54 -10.18
C GLN A 108 4.36 6.27 -9.67
N PRO A 109 5.51 6.11 -10.33
CA PRO A 109 6.73 6.80 -9.92
C PRO A 109 6.59 8.30 -10.14
N PHE A 110 7.12 9.08 -9.21
CA PHE A 110 7.17 10.54 -9.34
C PHE A 110 8.14 10.99 -10.45
N VAL A 111 9.22 10.23 -10.65
CA VAL A 111 10.28 10.49 -11.61
C VAL A 111 10.75 9.16 -12.19
N ILE A 112 11.06 9.15 -13.49
CA ILE A 112 11.70 8.03 -14.18
C ILE A 112 13.18 8.35 -14.36
N LEU A 113 14.04 7.46 -13.89
CA LEU A 113 15.50 7.57 -14.00
C LEU A 113 16.05 6.38 -14.78
N ALA A 114 17.16 6.58 -15.48
CA ALA A 114 17.88 5.48 -16.12
C ALA A 114 18.38 4.47 -15.06
N GLU A 115 18.13 3.18 -15.30
CA GLU A 115 18.39 2.09 -14.36
C GLU A 115 19.88 1.73 -14.23
N ASP A 116 20.70 2.17 -15.17
CA ASP A 116 22.14 1.89 -15.26
C ASP A 116 22.98 2.62 -14.20
N LYS A 117 22.41 3.63 -13.53
CA LYS A 117 23.14 4.49 -12.60
C LYS A 117 22.71 4.28 -11.15
N GLN A 118 23.66 3.91 -10.31
CA GLN A 118 23.44 3.83 -8.86
C GLN A 118 23.58 5.21 -8.19
N TYR A 119 22.47 5.81 -7.80
CA TYR A 119 22.45 7.10 -7.12
C TYR A 119 22.67 6.97 -5.60
N LYS A 120 23.94 6.91 -5.17
CA LYS A 120 24.29 6.76 -3.73
C LYS A 120 24.11 8.03 -2.89
N ARG A 121 24.07 9.21 -3.51
CA ARG A 121 23.95 10.52 -2.84
C ARG A 121 22.77 11.28 -3.40
N PHE A 122 22.04 11.98 -2.51
CA PHE A 122 20.86 12.77 -2.90
C PHE A 122 21.17 13.78 -4.01
N PHE A 123 22.30 14.51 -3.93
CA PHE A 123 22.68 15.48 -4.96
C PHE A 123 22.81 14.84 -6.36
N SER A 124 23.42 13.66 -6.45
CA SER A 124 23.56 12.96 -7.73
C SER A 124 22.21 12.45 -8.27
N TYR A 125 21.32 12.00 -7.38
CA TYR A 125 19.94 11.64 -7.72
C TYR A 125 19.17 12.86 -8.24
N TRP A 126 19.17 13.94 -7.45
CA TRP A 126 18.37 15.13 -7.71
C TRP A 126 18.76 15.82 -9.01
N ASN A 127 20.05 15.86 -9.33
CA ASN A 127 20.52 16.44 -10.59
C ASN A 127 19.90 15.82 -11.84
N GLN A 128 19.54 14.53 -11.78
CA GLN A 128 18.82 13.87 -12.86
C GLN A 128 17.31 13.98 -12.67
N ALA A 129 16.81 13.76 -11.45
CA ALA A 129 15.38 13.76 -11.16
C ALA A 129 14.68 15.11 -11.40
N GLN A 130 15.34 16.21 -11.08
CA GLN A 130 14.76 17.56 -11.20
C GLN A 130 14.37 17.91 -12.64
N LYS A 131 14.99 17.27 -13.64
CA LYS A 131 14.71 17.51 -15.06
C LYS A 131 13.30 17.12 -15.46
N THR A 132 12.69 16.19 -14.72
CA THR A 132 11.36 15.66 -15.02
C THR A 132 10.37 15.78 -13.86
N ALA A 133 10.84 16.04 -12.64
CA ALA A 133 10.02 16.12 -11.42
C ALA A 133 8.84 17.12 -11.49
N PHE A 134 8.96 18.19 -12.27
CA PHE A 134 7.91 19.21 -12.43
C PHE A 134 7.12 19.08 -13.73
N LEU A 135 7.42 18.07 -14.54
CA LEU A 135 6.64 17.75 -15.72
C LEU A 135 5.47 16.86 -15.32
N ASN A 136 4.33 17.04 -15.98
CA ASN A 136 3.20 16.12 -15.80
C ASN A 136 3.66 14.69 -16.06
N ASN A 137 3.27 13.77 -15.18
CA ASN A 137 3.64 12.35 -15.24
C ASN A 137 5.16 12.07 -15.39
N GLY A 138 6.01 12.94 -14.83
CA GLY A 138 7.46 12.76 -14.91
C GLY A 138 8.02 12.94 -16.33
N GLY A 139 7.34 13.71 -17.18
CA GLY A 139 7.79 14.02 -18.54
C GLY A 139 7.45 12.97 -19.58
N LEU A 140 6.58 12.02 -19.27
CA LEU A 140 5.97 11.15 -20.27
C LEU A 140 4.84 11.90 -20.98
N ASP A 141 4.90 11.97 -22.30
CA ASP A 141 3.73 12.26 -23.13
C ASP A 141 2.74 11.11 -22.93
N VAL A 142 1.56 11.42 -22.39
CA VAL A 142 0.42 10.48 -22.26
C VAL A 142 -0.52 10.68 -23.42
#